data_AF-A0A8H9TVQ1-F1
#
_entry.id   AF-A0A8H9TVQ1-F1
#
_cell.length_a   1.000
_cell.length_b   1.000
_cell.length_c   1.000
_cell.angle_alpha   90.00
_cell.angle_beta   90.00
_cell.angle_gamma   90.00
#
_symmetry.space_group_name_H-M   'P 1'
#
loop_
_entity.id
_entity.type
_entity.pdbx_description
1 polymer ?
#
loop_
_entity_poly.entity_id
_entity_poly.type
_entity_poly.pdbx_seq_one_letter_code
_entity_poly.pdbx_strand_id
1 'polypeptide(L)'
;MKTYAITTLIASIFLLSGCNNEPSEQELYNAMNKVVEQTNAIVTSIAGKDVPKDALRELKSVKKHDCVKVSDKSYKCNVTVVVNNDKATAAVTMVKTDDGWQVVDK
;
A
#
# COMPACT_ATOMS: atom_id res chain seq x y z
N MET A 1 -47.30 39.93 -15.44
CA MET A 1 -47.27 38.66 -14.67
C MET A 1 -45.89 38.05 -14.85
N LYS A 2 -45.26 37.65 -13.74
CA LYS A 2 -43.85 37.26 -13.62
C LYS A 2 -43.67 35.80 -14.06
N THR A 3 -42.77 35.52 -14.99
CA THR A 3 -42.32 34.15 -15.29
C THR A 3 -40.97 33.92 -14.62
N TYR A 4 -41.01 33.32 -13.43
CA TYR A 4 -39.83 32.75 -12.80
C TYR A 4 -39.65 31.33 -13.35
N ALA A 5 -38.69 31.17 -14.26
CA ALA A 5 -38.20 29.85 -14.63
C ALA A 5 -37.32 29.34 -13.48
N ILE A 6 -37.91 28.52 -12.60
CA ILE A 6 -37.17 27.76 -11.61
C ILE A 6 -36.63 26.52 -12.35
N THR A 7 -35.41 26.64 -12.88
CA THR A 7 -34.65 25.48 -13.34
C THR A 7 -34.01 24.82 -12.13
N THR A 8 -34.50 23.64 -11.80
CA THR A 8 -34.01 22.77 -10.75
C THR A 8 -32.53 22.40 -10.99
N LEU A 9 -31.67 22.86 -10.08
CA LEU A 9 -30.29 22.43 -9.95
C LEU A 9 -30.29 20.97 -9.48
N ILE A 10 -30.04 20.03 -10.40
CA ILE A 10 -29.76 18.64 -10.01
C ILE A 10 -28.36 18.64 -9.41
N ALA A 11 -28.27 18.84 -8.09
CA ALA A 11 -27.08 18.55 -7.32
C ALA A 11 -26.90 17.02 -7.36
N SER A 12 -26.01 16.56 -8.23
CA SER A 12 -25.61 15.16 -8.33
C SER A 12 -25.15 14.68 -6.97
N ILE A 13 -25.96 13.82 -6.37
CA ILE A 13 -25.74 13.24 -5.06
C ILE A 13 -24.55 12.29 -5.17
N PHE A 14 -23.52 12.57 -4.37
CA PHE A 14 -22.35 11.75 -4.07
C PHE A 14 -22.47 10.27 -4.43
N LEU A 15 -21.68 9.82 -5.42
CA LEU A 15 -21.25 8.43 -5.49
C LEU A 15 -20.12 8.23 -4.47
N LEU A 16 -20.46 8.13 -3.19
CA LEU A 16 -19.59 7.54 -2.16
C LEU A 16 -19.67 6.01 -2.22
N SER A 17 -19.64 5.43 -3.43
CA SER A 17 -19.11 4.08 -3.56
C SER A 17 -17.62 4.22 -3.24
N GLY A 18 -17.26 3.98 -1.98
CA GLY A 18 -15.87 3.80 -1.61
C GLY A 18 -15.32 2.63 -2.42
N CYS A 19 -14.78 2.92 -3.61
CA CYS A 19 -13.98 2.00 -4.39
C CYS A 19 -12.68 1.79 -3.62
N ASN A 20 -12.75 1.06 -2.51
CA ASN A 20 -11.58 0.44 -1.91
C ASN A 20 -11.23 -0.76 -2.79
N ASN A 21 -10.77 -0.42 -3.99
CA ASN A 21 -10.10 -1.33 -4.88
C ASN A 21 -8.91 -1.93 -4.12
N GLU A 22 -8.63 -3.19 -4.41
CA GLU A 22 -7.41 -3.85 -3.96
C GLU A 22 -6.17 -2.99 -4.24
N PRO A 23 -5.09 -3.12 -3.43
CA PRO A 23 -3.87 -2.38 -3.69
C PRO A 23 -3.29 -2.75 -5.06
N SER A 24 -2.86 -1.73 -5.78
CA SER A 24 -2.05 -1.88 -6.99
C SER A 24 -0.66 -2.42 -6.66
N GLU A 25 0.06 -2.92 -7.68
CA GLU A 25 1.44 -3.38 -7.50
C GLU A 25 2.39 -2.27 -7.02
N GLN A 26 2.18 -1.03 -7.48
CA GLN A 26 2.95 0.12 -7.00
C GLN A 26 2.66 0.43 -5.52
N GLU A 27 1.40 0.33 -5.08
CA GLU A 27 1.04 0.52 -3.68
C GLU A 27 1.61 -0.59 -2.79
N LEU A 28 1.63 -1.84 -3.28
CA LEU A 28 2.32 -2.95 -2.61
C LEU A 28 3.82 -2.68 -2.48
N TYR A 29 4.47 -2.24 -3.57
CA TYR A 29 5.88 -1.86 -3.56
C TYR A 29 6.15 -0.77 -2.52
N ASN A 30 5.41 0.33 -2.55
CA ASN A 30 5.62 1.46 -1.63
C ASN A 30 5.44 1.04 -0.16
N ALA A 31 4.40 0.26 0.13
CA ALA A 31 4.13 -0.21 1.48
C ALA A 31 5.22 -1.17 2.00
N MET A 32 5.66 -2.11 1.16
CA MET A 32 6.76 -3.03 1.52
C MET A 32 8.10 -2.32 1.61
N ASN A 33 8.35 -1.33 0.74
CA ASN A 33 9.58 -0.55 0.77
C ASN A 33 9.67 0.25 2.08
N LYS A 34 8.55 0.80 2.57
CA LYS A 34 8.50 1.42 3.91
C LYS A 34 8.92 0.45 5.01
N VAL A 35 8.52 -0.81 4.96
CA VAL A 35 8.95 -1.83 5.95
C VAL A 35 10.46 -2.09 5.85
N VAL A 36 11.00 -2.15 4.63
CA VAL A 36 12.46 -2.29 4.40
C VAL A 36 13.23 -1.08 4.93
N GLU A 37 12.76 0.13 4.64
CA GLU A 37 13.35 1.38 5.14
C GLU A 37 13.33 1.45 6.67
N GLN A 38 12.20 1.09 7.29
CA GLN A 38 12.08 1.00 8.75
C GLN A 38 13.07 -0.02 9.33
N THR A 39 13.18 -1.20 8.71
CA THR A 39 14.14 -2.22 9.14
C THR A 39 15.58 -1.72 9.03
N ASN A 40 15.94 -1.06 7.94
CA ASN A 40 17.27 -0.48 7.73
C ASN A 40 17.57 0.65 8.73
N ALA A 41 16.58 1.48 9.05
CA ALA A 41 16.70 2.53 10.07
C ALA A 41 17.00 1.92 11.45
N ILE A 42 16.31 0.83 11.81
CA ILE A 42 16.58 0.09 13.06
C ILE A 42 18.00 -0.47 13.06
N VAL A 43 18.43 -1.14 11.98
CA VAL A 43 19.81 -1.67 11.86
C VAL A 43 20.84 -0.55 12.04
N THR A 44 20.64 0.59 11.38
CA THR A 44 21.53 1.76 11.48
C THR A 44 21.54 2.33 12.90
N SER A 45 20.40 2.34 13.60
CA SER A 45 20.32 2.83 14.98
C SER A 45 21.10 1.97 15.97
N ILE A 46 21.25 0.67 15.71
CA ILE A 46 21.93 -0.29 16.59
C ILE A 46 23.41 -0.41 16.23
N ALA A 47 23.72 -0.57 14.94
CA ALA A 47 25.09 -0.81 14.47
C ALA A 47 25.88 0.50 14.23
N GLY A 48 25.22 1.65 14.26
CA GLY A 48 25.82 2.97 14.08
C GLY A 48 25.74 3.48 12.64
N LYS A 49 26.24 4.70 12.43
CA LYS A 49 26.14 5.45 11.15
C LYS A 49 27.01 4.90 10.02
N ASP A 50 27.97 4.03 10.34
CA ASP A 50 28.98 3.50 9.40
C ASP A 50 28.60 2.10 8.88
N VAL A 51 27.31 1.75 8.92
CA VAL A 51 26.81 0.48 8.36
C VAL A 51 27.07 0.44 6.85
N PRO A 52 27.78 -0.59 6.35
CA PRO A 52 27.99 -0.79 4.93
C PRO A 52 26.66 -0.89 4.16
N LYS A 53 26.59 -0.29 2.97
CA LYS A 53 25.35 -0.27 2.17
C LYS A 53 24.86 -1.66 1.79
N ASP A 54 25.77 -2.60 1.58
CA ASP A 54 25.51 -4.01 1.28
C ASP A 54 24.96 -4.80 2.49
N ALA A 55 25.11 -4.26 3.71
CA ALA A 55 24.47 -4.81 4.90
C ALA A 55 23.00 -4.35 5.06
N LEU A 56 22.57 -3.34 4.31
CA LEU A 56 21.18 -2.89 4.29
C LEU A 56 20.37 -3.69 3.27
N ARG A 57 19.06 -3.78 3.52
CA ARG A 57 18.12 -4.43 2.62
C ARG A 57 17.63 -3.46 1.55
N GLU A 58 17.51 -3.93 0.32
CA GLU A 58 16.94 -3.18 -0.81
C GLU A 58 15.77 -3.98 -1.39
N LEU A 59 14.58 -3.39 -1.44
CA LEU A 59 13.48 -3.98 -2.18
C LEU A 59 13.66 -3.69 -3.67
N LYS A 60 13.98 -4.70 -4.46
CA LYS A 60 14.19 -4.53 -5.91
C LYS A 60 12.90 -4.64 -6.71
N SER A 61 11.98 -5.52 -6.30
CA SER A 61 10.70 -5.66 -6.97
C SER A 61 9.63 -6.31 -6.10
N VAL A 62 8.38 -6.02 -6.45
CA VAL A 62 7.19 -6.68 -5.96
C VAL A 62 6.35 -7.06 -7.16
N LYS A 63 5.94 -8.31 -7.24
CA LYS A 63 5.00 -8.82 -8.22
C LYS A 63 3.74 -9.28 -7.51
N LYS A 64 2.61 -8.69 -7.86
CA LYS A 64 1.29 -9.10 -7.38
C LYS A 64 0.81 -10.32 -8.17
N HIS A 65 0.36 -11.37 -7.48
CA HIS A 65 -0.30 -12.52 -8.12
C HIS A 65 -1.82 -12.42 -8.00
N ASP A 66 -2.30 -12.31 -6.76
CA ASP A 66 -3.71 -12.18 -6.43
C ASP A 66 -3.89 -11.48 -5.09
N CYS A 67 -5.07 -10.90 -4.86
CA CYS A 67 -5.48 -10.42 -3.56
C CYS A 67 -6.90 -10.88 -3.25
N VAL A 68 -7.12 -11.29 -2.00
CA VAL A 68 -8.43 -11.66 -1.48
C VAL A 68 -8.87 -10.60 -0.47
N LYS A 69 -10.07 -10.06 -0.65
CA LYS A 69 -10.66 -9.10 0.30
C LYS A 69 -10.84 -9.78 1.66
N VAL A 70 -10.29 -9.15 2.71
CA VAL A 70 -10.45 -9.58 4.11
C VAL A 70 -11.49 -8.71 4.82
N SER A 71 -11.52 -7.41 4.52
CA SER A 71 -12.55 -6.46 4.97
C SER A 71 -12.66 -5.28 4.00
N ASP A 72 -13.52 -4.30 4.29
CA ASP A 72 -13.67 -3.10 3.46
C ASP A 72 -12.41 -2.26 3.32
N LYS A 73 -11.44 -2.42 4.23
CA LYS A 73 -10.16 -1.71 4.21
C LYS A 73 -8.96 -2.66 4.21
N SER A 74 -9.16 -3.97 4.00
CA SER A 74 -8.04 -4.91 4.06
C SER A 74 -8.11 -6.02 3.01
N TYR A 75 -6.94 -6.38 2.50
CA TYR A 75 -6.76 -7.46 1.52
C TYR A 75 -5.58 -8.32 1.97
N LYS A 76 -5.68 -9.63 1.72
CA LYS A 76 -4.54 -10.55 1.80
C LYS A 76 -4.04 -10.79 0.40
N CYS A 77 -2.82 -10.36 0.11
CA CYS A 77 -2.23 -10.40 -1.22
C CYS A 77 -1.10 -11.42 -1.30
N ASN A 78 -1.17 -12.35 -2.25
CA ASN A 78 -0.05 -13.23 -2.59
C ASN A 78 0.88 -12.47 -3.52
N VAL A 79 2.13 -12.31 -3.11
CA VAL A 79 3.14 -11.55 -3.83
C VAL A 79 4.42 -12.34 -3.97
N THR A 80 5.18 -12.07 -5.02
CA THR A 80 6.60 -12.39 -5.08
C THR A 80 7.39 -11.12 -4.88
N VAL A 81 8.35 -11.13 -3.97
CA VAL A 81 9.26 -10.01 -3.72
C VAL A 81 10.69 -10.42 -4.05
N VAL A 82 11.50 -9.46 -4.48
CA VAL A 82 12.95 -9.60 -4.56
C VAL A 82 13.56 -8.59 -3.61
N VAL A 83 14.21 -9.07 -2.54
CA VAL A 83 14.95 -8.25 -1.59
C VAL A 83 16.42 -8.58 -1.75
N ASN A 84 17.26 -7.59 -2.03
CA ASN A 84 18.64 -7.78 -2.46
C ASN A 84 18.72 -8.72 -3.67
N ASN A 85 19.16 -9.96 -3.50
CA ASN A 85 19.19 -10.98 -4.55
C ASN A 85 18.28 -12.17 -4.23
N ASP A 86 17.57 -12.11 -3.10
CA ASP A 86 16.71 -13.18 -2.62
C ASP A 86 15.28 -12.98 -3.12
N LYS A 87 14.73 -14.03 -3.72
CA LYS A 87 13.36 -14.06 -4.22
C LYS A 87 12.50 -14.89 -3.27
N ALA A 88 11.40 -14.31 -2.80
CA ALA A 88 10.45 -14.99 -1.93
C ALA A 88 9.02 -14.80 -2.43
N THR A 89 8.16 -15.79 -2.24
CA THR A 89 6.72 -15.67 -2.44
C THR A 89 6.03 -15.78 -1.08
N ALA A 90 5.20 -14.81 -0.74
CA ALA A 90 4.52 -14.76 0.54
C ALA A 90 3.13 -14.11 0.40
N ALA A 91 2.25 -14.43 1.36
CA ALA A 91 0.97 -13.76 1.50
C ALA A 91 1.11 -12.64 2.54
N VAL A 92 0.85 -11.40 2.15
CA VAL A 92 0.89 -10.23 3.05
C VAL A 92 -0.51 -9.70 3.31
N THR A 93 -0.78 -9.22 4.52
CA THR A 93 -2.02 -8.50 4.80
C THR A 93 -1.79 -7.01 4.64
N MET A 94 -2.59 -6.40 3.76
CA MET A 94 -2.56 -4.98 3.45
C MET A 94 -3.78 -4.30 4.08
N VAL A 95 -3.56 -3.19 4.78
CA VAL A 95 -4.63 -2.37 5.36
C VAL A 95 -4.54 -0.95 4.80
N LYS A 96 -5.67 -0.42 4.34
CA LYS A 96 -5.78 0.95 3.84
C LYS A 96 -5.97 1.91 5.02
N THR A 97 -5.05 2.85 5.13
CA THR A 97 -5.03 3.93 6.11
C THR A 97 -5.13 5.29 5.41
N ASP A 98 -5.21 6.37 6.17
CA ASP A 98 -5.20 7.74 5.61
C ASP A 98 -3.85 8.05 4.92
N ASP A 99 -2.76 7.39 5.35
CA ASP A 99 -1.42 7.50 4.76
C ASP A 99 -1.17 6.52 3.60
N GLY A 100 -2.23 5.86 3.10
CA GLY A 100 -2.16 4.83 2.06
C GLY A 100 -2.14 3.40 2.61
N TRP A 101 -1.71 2.45 1.78
CA TRP A 101 -1.65 1.04 2.16
C TRP A 101 -0.45 0.74 3.05
N GLN A 102 -0.67 -0.09 4.07
CA GLN A 102 0.37 -0.55 5.00
C GLN A 102 0.35 -2.08 5.10
N VAL A 103 1.54 -2.67 5.26
CA VAL A 103 1.69 -4.08 5.57
C VAL A 103 1.43 -4.27 7.07
N VAL A 104 0.57 -5.21 7.43
CA VAL A 104 0.33 -5.60 8.83
C VAL A 104 0.82 -7.02 9.02
N ASP A 105 1.81 -7.18 9.89
CA ASP A 105 2.25 -8.49 10.36
C ASP A 105 1.19 -9.05 11.31
N LYS A 106 0.83 -10.33 11.15
CA LYS A 106 -0.13 -11.02 12.01
C LYS A 106 0.57 -12.12 12.81
#